data_AF-A0A9P8ZIP0-F1
#
_entry.id   AF-A0A9P8ZIP0-F1
#
_cell.length_a   1.000
_cell.length_b   1.000
_cell.length_c   1.000
_cell.angle_alpha   90.00
_cell.angle_beta   90.00
_cell.angle_gamma   90.00
#
_symmetry.space_group_name_H-M   'P 1'
#
loop_
_entity.id
_entity.type
_entity.pdbx_description
1 polymer ?
#
loop_
_entity_poly.entity_id
_entity_poly.type
_entity_poly.pdbx_seq_one_letter_code
_entity_poly.pdbx_strand_id
1 'polypeptide(L)'
;MHQKFDLDGWTWHGEARKTRQSNSYDCGGFVAADVIGLMESGQVSQLRECDMGTWRMQMVQVLRALPTAMAGKGTVKMLVSTHEASGNVS
;
A
#
# COMPACT_ATOMS: atom_id res chain seq x y z
N MET A 1 -30.17 -18.15 -7.74
CA MET A 1 -29.39 -18.97 -6.79
C MET A 1 -28.70 -17.99 -5.85
N HIS A 2 -29.18 -17.82 -4.62
CA HIS A 2 -28.54 -16.93 -3.64
C HIS A 2 -27.59 -17.77 -2.80
N GLN A 3 -26.28 -17.64 -3.02
CA GLN A 3 -25.28 -18.27 -2.16
C GLN A 3 -25.28 -17.52 -0.83
N LYS A 4 -25.64 -18.23 0.25
CA LYS A 4 -25.59 -17.68 1.60
C LYS A 4 -24.13 -17.76 2.07
N PHE A 5 -23.54 -16.62 2.42
CA PHE A 5 -22.24 -16.61 3.08
C PHE A 5 -22.41 -17.10 4.52
N ASP A 6 -21.61 -18.09 4.90
CA ASP A 6 -21.51 -18.51 6.29
C ASP A 6 -20.60 -17.55 7.04
N LEU A 7 -21.18 -16.85 8.00
CA LEU A 7 -20.48 -15.89 8.85
C LEU A 7 -20.14 -16.49 10.22
N ASP A 8 -20.49 -17.76 10.47
CA ASP A 8 -20.17 -18.42 11.73
C ASP A 8 -18.64 -18.52 11.86
N GLY A 9 -18.10 -17.98 12.95
CA GLY A 9 -16.66 -17.88 13.22
C GLY A 9 -15.99 -16.58 12.77
N TRP A 10 -16.70 -15.67 12.08
CA TRP A 10 -16.17 -14.34 11.80
C TRP A 10 -16.27 -13.44 13.03
N THR A 11 -15.16 -12.80 13.38
CA THR A 11 -15.14 -11.79 14.44
C THR A 11 -14.91 -10.42 13.81
N TRP A 12 -15.81 -9.48 14.10
CA TRP A 12 -15.62 -8.10 13.70
C TRP A 12 -14.57 -7.44 14.61
N HIS A 13 -13.46 -6.99 14.03
CA HIS A 13 -12.48 -6.17 14.70
C HIS A 13 -12.63 -4.73 14.23
N GLY A 14 -13.35 -3.92 15.01
CA GLY A 14 -13.52 -2.51 14.73
C GLY A 14 -12.25 -1.70 15.01
N GLU A 15 -12.06 -0.63 14.24
CA GLU A 15 -11.01 0.36 14.50
C GLU A 15 -11.23 1.02 15.87
N ALA A 16 -10.30 0.83 16.80
CA ALA A 16 -10.41 1.31 18.18
C ALA A 16 -9.98 2.78 18.35
N ARG A 17 -9.38 3.39 17.33
CA ARG A 17 -8.89 4.77 17.40
C ARG A 17 -10.03 5.77 17.27
N LYS A 18 -10.18 6.62 18.29
CA LYS A 18 -11.31 7.56 18.44
C LYS A 18 -11.56 8.46 17.21
N THR A 19 -10.53 9.15 16.73
CA THR A 19 -10.63 10.02 15.54
C THR A 19 -9.23 10.24 14.96
N ARG A 20 -8.89 9.53 13.88
CA ARG A 20 -7.63 9.77 13.13
C ARG A 20 -7.72 10.87 12.10
N GLN A 21 -8.94 11.15 11.66
CA GLN A 21 -9.26 12.04 10.57
C GLN A 21 -10.45 12.92 10.97
N SER A 22 -10.27 14.22 10.80
CA SER A 22 -11.29 15.25 10.93
C SER A 22 -11.67 15.87 9.58
N ASN A 23 -10.77 15.82 8.59
CA ASN A 23 -11.09 16.25 7.23
C ASN A 23 -11.96 15.24 6.46
N SER A 24 -12.59 15.66 5.37
CA SER A 24 -13.51 14.81 4.59
C SER A 24 -12.89 14.14 3.36
N TYR A 25 -11.62 14.42 3.03
CA TYR A 25 -11.02 14.05 1.75
C TYR A 25 -9.90 12.99 1.86
N ASP A 26 -9.38 12.72 3.05
CA ASP A 26 -8.31 11.73 3.27
C ASP A 26 -8.80 10.33 3.62
N CYS A 27 -10.12 10.06 3.59
CA CYS A 27 -10.66 8.79 4.07
C CYS A 27 -10.16 7.62 3.21
N GLY A 28 -10.08 7.82 1.89
CA GLY A 28 -9.46 6.86 0.99
C GLY A 28 -7.96 6.68 1.21
N GLY A 29 -7.25 7.74 1.59
CA GLY A 29 -5.82 7.69 1.92
C GLY A 29 -5.54 6.86 3.16
N PHE A 30 -6.32 7.06 4.23
CA PHE A 30 -6.23 6.27 5.45
C PHE A 30 -6.49 4.79 5.21
N VAL A 31 -7.55 4.45 4.46
CA VAL A 31 -7.86 3.06 4.11
C VAL A 31 -6.70 2.42 3.35
N ALA A 32 -6.15 3.11 2.35
CA ALA A 32 -5.01 2.59 1.59
C ALA A 32 -3.76 2.40 2.46
N ALA A 33 -3.47 3.35 3.35
CA ALA A 33 -2.36 3.21 4.30
C ALA A 33 -2.57 2.03 5.27
N ASP A 34 -3.80 1.81 5.75
CA ASP A 34 -4.12 0.70 6.65
C ASP A 34 -3.99 -0.66 5.95
N VAL A 35 -4.43 -0.76 4.68
CA VAL A 35 -4.22 -1.98 3.87
C VAL A 35 -2.73 -2.31 3.75
N ILE A 36 -1.89 -1.32 3.43
CA ILE A 36 -0.44 -1.52 3.33
C ILE A 36 0.12 -2.00 4.68
N GLY A 37 -0.22 -1.33 5.78
CA GLY A 37 0.23 -1.73 7.12
C GLY A 37 -0.18 -3.16 7.49
N LEU A 38 -1.43 -3.53 7.19
CA LEU A 38 -1.95 -4.88 7.43
C LEU A 38 -1.20 -5.93 6.61
N MET A 39 -0.85 -5.62 5.36
CA MET A 39 -0.08 -6.53 4.51
C MET A 39 1.37 -6.69 4.97
N GLU A 40 2.00 -5.61 5.44
CA GLU A 40 3.42 -5.62 5.82
C GLU A 40 3.65 -6.16 7.24
N SER A 41 2.77 -5.82 8.18
CA SER A 41 2.99 -6.05 9.62
C SER A 41 1.80 -6.67 10.35
N GLY A 42 0.68 -6.90 9.65
CA GLY A 42 -0.58 -7.31 10.29
C GLY A 42 -1.20 -6.22 11.17
N GLN A 43 -0.70 -4.99 11.11
CA GLN A 43 -1.17 -3.86 11.91
C GLN A 43 -1.59 -2.70 11.01
N VAL A 44 -2.69 -2.03 11.36
CA VAL A 44 -3.12 -0.80 10.69
C VAL A 44 -2.06 0.31 10.78
N SER A 45 -2.04 1.20 9.79
CA SER A 45 -1.04 2.27 9.68
C SER A 45 -1.12 3.21 10.88
N GLN A 46 0.02 3.67 11.40
CA GLN A 46 0.07 4.64 12.52
C GLN A 46 0.05 6.10 12.06
N LEU A 47 -0.12 6.35 10.76
CA LEU A 47 -0.15 7.71 10.23
C LEU A 47 -1.31 8.52 10.83
N ARG A 48 -1.07 9.82 11.04
CA ARG A 48 -2.04 10.80 11.49
C ARG A 48 -2.45 11.70 10.33
N GLU A 49 -3.50 12.50 10.52
CA GLU A 49 -3.99 13.42 9.49
C GLU A 49 -2.89 14.36 8.98
N CYS A 50 -2.03 14.87 9.88
CA CYS A 50 -0.90 15.72 9.51
C CYS A 50 0.12 15.04 8.59
N ASP A 51 0.18 13.71 8.59
CA ASP A 51 1.12 12.92 7.79
C ASP A 51 0.57 12.62 6.38
N MET A 52 -0.76 12.73 6.20
CA MET A 52 -1.45 12.31 4.98
C MET A 52 -0.98 13.09 3.74
N GLY A 53 -0.64 14.38 3.88
CA GLY A 53 -0.11 15.18 2.78
C GLY A 53 1.18 14.59 2.21
N THR A 54 2.16 14.34 3.07
CA THR A 54 3.44 13.73 2.70
C THR A 54 3.25 12.32 2.15
N TRP A 55 2.41 11.52 2.82
CA TRP A 55 2.15 10.15 2.39
C TRP A 55 1.52 10.08 0.99
N ARG A 56 0.54 10.94 0.68
CA ARG A 56 -0.06 11.02 -0.68
C ARG A 56 0.99 11.35 -1.74
N MET A 57 1.90 12.27 -1.44
CA MET A 57 2.98 12.63 -2.37
C MET A 57 3.91 11.45 -2.66
N GLN A 58 4.25 10.66 -1.63
CA GLN A 58 5.03 9.44 -1.80
C GLN A 58 4.30 8.40 -2.65
N MET A 59 2.99 8.18 -2.41
CA MET A 59 2.19 7.27 -3.23
C MET A 59 2.15 7.70 -4.70
N VAL A 60 2.00 8.99 -4.98
CA VAL A 60 2.04 9.51 -6.36
C VAL A 60 3.41 9.26 -6.99
N GLN A 61 4.51 9.42 -6.26
CA GLN A 61 5.86 9.12 -6.77
C GLN A 61 6.02 7.64 -7.09
N VAL A 62 5.57 6.75 -6.20
CA VAL A 62 5.57 5.30 -6.42
C VAL A 62 4.77 4.95 -7.67
N LEU A 63 3.55 5.47 -7.80
CA LEU A 63 2.69 5.21 -8.97
C LEU A 63 3.32 5.71 -10.27
N ARG A 64 3.99 6.86 -10.26
CA ARG A 64 4.71 7.40 -11.43
C ARG A 64 5.95 6.60 -11.80
N ALA A 65 6.58 5.94 -10.83
CA ALA A 65 7.73 5.08 -11.04
C ALA A 65 7.34 3.67 -11.51
N LEU A 66 6.07 3.30 -11.44
CA LEU A 66 5.61 2.03 -11.99
C LEU A 66 5.85 2.01 -13.51
N PRO A 67 6.49 0.95 -14.04
CA PRO A 67 6.61 0.79 -15.48
C PRO A 67 5.22 0.87 -16.11
N THR A 68 5.06 1.70 -17.14
CA THR A 68 3.87 1.71 -17.98
C THR A 68 3.84 0.45 -18.86
N ALA A 69 3.71 -0.72 -18.23
CA ALA A 69 3.65 -2.02 -18.91
C ALA A 69 2.36 -2.23 -19.73
N MET A 70 1.54 -1.19 -19.88
CA MET A 70 0.21 -1.24 -20.50
C MET A 70 0.05 -0.23 -21.64
N ALA A 71 1.12 0.06 -22.39
CA ALA A 71 1.04 0.79 -23.66
C ALA A 71 1.44 -0.05 -24.90
N GLY A 72 1.81 -1.32 -24.74
CA GLY A 72 2.13 -2.17 -25.90
C GLY A 72 2.06 -3.65 -25.58
N LYS A 73 1.33 -4.41 -26.39
CA LYS A 73 1.40 -5.88 -26.44
C LYS A 73 2.85 -6.29 -26.74
N GLY A 74 3.59 -6.73 -25.74
CA GLY A 74 4.97 -7.16 -25.92
C GLY A 74 5.48 -7.86 -24.68
N THR A 75 5.63 -9.18 -24.79
CA THR A 75 6.19 -10.12 -23.81
C THR A 75 7.34 -9.52 -22.98
N VAL A 76 7.15 -9.43 -21.66
CA VAL A 76 8.24 -9.10 -20.74
C VAL A 76 9.13 -10.33 -20.57
N LYS A 77 10.25 -10.38 -21.31
CA LYS A 77 11.41 -11.19 -20.91
C LYS A 77 12.12 -10.46 -19.78
N MET A 78 11.93 -10.94 -18.55
CA MET A 78 12.84 -10.63 -17.45
C MET A 78 14.22 -11.19 -17.80
N LEU A 79 15.15 -10.32 -18.19
CA LEU A 79 16.56 -10.65 -18.28
C LEU A 79 17.21 -10.17 -16.97
N VAL A 80 17.59 -11.13 -16.13
CA VAL A 80 18.53 -10.91 -15.04
C VAL A 80 19.93 -10.79 -15.66
N SER A 81 20.69 -9.77 -15.27
CA SER A 81 22.15 -9.91 -15.17
C SER A 81 22.73 -8.94 -14.15
N THR A 82 23.50 -9.54 -13.26
CA THR A 82 24.38 -9.01 -12.22
C THR A 82 25.46 -8.07 -12.76
N HIS A 83 25.92 -7.15 -11.91
CA HIS A 83 27.34 -6.80 -11.85
C HIS A 83 27.76 -6.44 -10.41
N GLU A 84 28.73 -7.20 -9.91
CA GLU A 84 29.58 -6.84 -8.78
C GLU A 84 30.39 -5.58 -9.09
N ALA A 85 30.65 -4.76 -8.08
CA ALA A 85 31.85 -3.95 -8.01
C ALA A 85 32.26 -3.77 -6.55
N SER A 86 33.26 -4.55 -6.18
CA SER A 86 34.17 -4.32 -5.05
C SER A 86 34.68 -2.87 -5.00
N GLY A 87 34.80 -2.32 -3.79
CA GLY A 87 35.45 -1.03 -3.56
C GLY A 87 35.84 -0.85 -2.10
N ASN A 88 36.75 -1.70 -1.61
CA ASN A 88 37.48 -1.48 -0.37
C ASN A 88 38.62 -0.51 -0.68
N VAL A 89 38.68 0.65 -0.02
CA VAL A 89 39.83 1.56 -0.08
C VAL A 89 40.14 2.03 1.34
N SER A 90 41.28 1.49 1.82
CA SER A 90 42.23 1.93 2.85
C SER A 90 41.75 2.63 4.12
#